data_AF-A0ABC9TUU8-F1
#
_entry.id   AF-A0ABC9TUU8-F1
#
_cell.length_a   1.000
_cell.length_b   1.000
_cell.length_c   1.000
_cell.angle_alpha   90.00
_cell.angle_beta   90.00
_cell.angle_gamma   90.00
#
_symmetry.space_group_name_H-M   'P 1'
#
loop_
_entity.id
_entity.type
_entity.pdbx_description
1 polymer ?
#
loop_
_entity_poly.entity_id
_entity_poly.type
_entity_poly.pdbx_seq_one_letter_code
_entity_poly.pdbx_strand_id
1 'polypeptide(L)' 'MEAMINRQEHSVWWENVIYGLTKEMPVYVEDVDGHFWAEVDYIEDYERILEHRGVEKIVR' A
#
# COMPACT_ATOMS: atom_id res chain seq x y z
N MET A 1 -19.06 2.06 7.32
CA MET A 1 -18.97 1.92 5.84
C MET A 1 -20.18 2.52 5.12
N GLU A 2 -21.40 2.04 5.37
CA GLU A 2 -22.65 2.58 4.78
C GLU A 2 -22.78 4.10 4.91
N ALA A 3 -22.41 4.66 6.07
CA ALA A 3 -22.46 6.10 6.29
C ALA A 3 -21.51 6.91 5.37
N MET A 4 -20.35 6.38 5.00
CA MET A 4 -19.40 7.05 4.09
C MET A 4 -19.88 6.99 2.64
N ILE A 5 -20.47 5.85 2.24
CA ILE A 5 -21.12 5.66 0.93
C ILE A 5 -22.28 6.65 0.76
N ASN A 6 -23.15 6.75 1.78
CA ASN A 6 -24.28 7.67 1.77
C ASN A 6 -23.86 9.15 1.74
N ARG A 7 -22.69 9.49 2.31
CA ARG A 7 -22.11 10.84 2.27
C ARG A 7 -21.26 11.13 1.04
N GLN A 8 -21.13 10.16 0.12
CA GLN A 8 -20.34 10.29 -1.12
C GLN A 8 -18.88 10.66 -0.86
N GLU A 9 -18.30 10.14 0.21
CA GLU A 9 -16.89 10.37 0.58
C GLU A 9 -15.95 9.51 -0.29
N HIS A 10 -16.03 9.66 -1.62
CA HIS A 10 -15.29 8.83 -2.59
C HIS A 10 -13.85 9.30 -2.82
N SER A 11 -13.50 10.50 -2.35
CA SER A 11 -12.16 11.09 -2.49
C SER A 11 -11.20 10.67 -1.39
N VAL A 12 -11.65 9.87 -0.41
CA VAL A 12 -10.82 9.41 0.69
C VAL A 12 -10.14 8.09 0.36
N TRP A 13 -9.01 7.86 0.99
CA TRP A 13 -8.21 6.65 0.79
C TRP A 13 -8.73 5.49 1.64
N TRP A 14 -8.45 4.25 1.23
CA TRP A 14 -8.89 3.03 1.93
C TRP A 14 -8.31 2.94 3.35
N GLU A 15 -7.14 3.53 3.59
CA GLU A 15 -6.50 3.64 4.89
C GLU A 15 -7.38 4.39 5.89
N ASN A 16 -8.14 5.41 5.46
CA ASN A 16 -9.08 6.13 6.33
C ASN A 16 -10.17 5.20 6.86
N VAL A 17 -10.60 4.23 6.05
CA VAL A 17 -11.58 3.23 6.48
C VAL A 17 -10.97 2.34 7.55
N ILE A 18 -9.73 1.86 7.35
CA ILE A 18 -9.04 1.01 8.33
C ILE A 18 -8.78 1.75 9.64
N TYR A 19 -8.34 3.01 9.59
CA TYR A 19 -8.19 3.84 10.80
C TYR A 19 -9.51 4.11 11.52
N GLY A 20 -10.64 4.08 10.80
CA GLY A 20 -11.95 4.07 11.42
C GLY A 20 -12.22 2.77 12.18
N LEU A 21 -11.93 1.62 11.55
CA LEU A 21 -12.15 0.29 12.09
C LEU A 21 -11.35 0.01 13.37
N THR A 22 -10.15 0.57 13.51
CA THR A 22 -9.32 0.40 14.72
C THR A 22 -10.00 0.89 16.00
N LYS A 23 -11.03 1.75 15.89
CA LYS A 23 -11.84 2.22 17.04
C LYS A 23 -12.95 1.24 17.43
N GLU A 24 -13.35 0.37 16.51
CA GLU A 24 -14.46 -0.58 16.69
C GLU A 24 -13.96 -2.00 16.97
N MET A 25 -12.81 -2.38 16.40
CA MET A 25 -12.25 -3.72 16.51
C MET A 25 -10.71 -3.73 16.39
N PRO A 26 -10.03 -4.74 16.95
CA PRO A 26 -8.59 -4.89 16.76
C PRO A 26 -8.28 -5.16 15.28
N VAL A 27 -7.31 -4.43 14.76
CA VAL A 27 -6.68 -4.69 13.45
C VAL A 27 -5.30 -5.26 13.74
N TYR A 28 -5.10 -6.52 13.36
CA TYR A 28 -3.84 -7.22 13.58
C TYR A 28 -2.83 -6.88 12.49
N VAL A 29 -1.55 -6.84 12.86
CA VAL A 29 -0.43 -6.57 11.96
C VAL A 29 0.55 -7.73 12.05
N GLU A 30 1.20 -8.04 10.93
CA GLU A 30 2.27 -9.02 10.84
C GLU A 30 3.57 -8.30 10.50
N ASP A 31 4.67 -8.69 11.15
CA ASP A 31 5.98 -8.18 10.83
C ASP A 31 6.46 -8.79 9.51
N VAL A 32 6.89 -7.94 8.58
CA VAL A 32 7.39 -8.34 7.26
C VAL A 32 8.90 -8.19 7.14
N ASP A 33 9.61 -8.01 8.27
CA ASP A 33 11.07 -7.98 8.27
C ASP A 33 11.68 -9.19 7.55
N GLY A 34 12.84 -8.97 6.93
CA GLY A 34 13.52 -9.95 6.08
C GLY A 34 12.86 -10.21 4.71
N HIS A 35 11.68 -9.64 4.42
CA HIS A 35 11.07 -9.68 3.11
C HIS A 35 11.32 -8.37 2.36
N PHE A 36 11.50 -8.46 1.05
CA PHE A 36 11.57 -7.27 0.20
C PHE A 36 10.17 -6.76 -0.12
N TRP A 37 9.93 -5.48 0.14
CA TRP A 37 8.70 -4.77 -0.17
C TRP A 37 9.02 -3.37 -0.68
N ALA A 38 8.32 -2.94 -1.72
CA ALA A 38 8.41 -1.59 -2.29
C ALA A 38 7.10 -1.25 -3.01
N GLU A 39 6.62 -0.03 -2.84
CA GLU A 39 5.59 0.59 -3.68
C GLU A 39 6.23 1.06 -4.99
N VAL A 40 5.43 1.31 -6.04
CA VAL A 40 5.93 1.79 -7.35
C VAL A 40 5.31 3.14 -7.65
N ASP A 41 5.74 4.15 -6.92
CA ASP A 41 5.25 5.53 -7.05
C ASP A 41 6.16 6.38 -7.93
N TYR A 42 7.47 6.09 -7.91
CA TYR A 42 8.47 6.74 -8.73
C TYR A 42 9.26 5.74 -9.57
N ILE A 43 9.97 6.23 -10.60
CA ILE A 43 10.77 5.35 -11.46
C ILE A 43 11.88 4.66 -10.68
N GLU A 44 12.46 5.34 -9.70
CA GLU A 44 13.52 4.84 -8.83
C GLU A 44 13.06 3.63 -8.01
N ASP A 45 11.78 3.57 -7.60
CA ASP A 45 11.24 2.41 -6.90
C ASP A 45 11.20 1.17 -7.80
N TYR A 46 10.73 1.35 -9.03
CA TYR A 46 10.75 0.29 -10.04
C TYR A 46 12.17 -0.22 -10.29
N GLU A 47 13.14 0.70 -10.40
CA GLU A 47 14.54 0.33 -10.60
C GLU A 47 15.10 -0.48 -9.43
N ARG A 48 14.78 -0.09 -8.19
CA ARG A 48 15.16 -0.84 -6.97
C ARG A 48 14.55 -2.24 -6.95
N ILE A 49 13.31 -2.40 -7.42
CA ILE A 49 12.67 -3.73 -7.56
C ILE A 49 13.40 -4.59 -8.59
N LEU A 50 13.78 -4.03 -9.74
CA LEU A 50 14.54 -4.77 -10.76
C LEU A 50 15.90 -5.22 -10.23
N GLU A 51 16.61 -4.35 -9.52
CA GLU A 51 17.88 -4.66 -8.88
C GLU A 51 17.72 -5.80 -7.86
N HIS A 52 16.73 -5.70 -6.97
CA HIS A 52 16.43 -6.76 -6.01
C HIS A 52 16.14 -8.12 -6.69
N ARG A 53 15.46 -8.11 -7.84
CA ARG A 53 15.13 -9.32 -8.60
C ARG A 53 16.26 -9.84 -9.49
N GLY A 54 17.38 -9.13 -9.59
CA GLY A 54 18.49 -9.48 -10.48
C GLY A 54 18.12 -9.42 -11.97
N VAL A 55 17.16 -8.57 -12.34
CA VAL A 55 16.72 -8.41 -13.74
C VAL A 55 17.52 -7.28 -14.39
N GLU A 56 18.16 -7.58 -15.52
CA GLU A 56 18.85 -6.53 -16.30
C GLU A 56 17.86 -5.48 -16.81
N LYS A 57 18.21 -4.20 -16.62
CA LYS A 57 17.44 -3.09 -17.17
C LYS A 57 17.46 -3.20 -18.70
N ILE A 58 16.28 -3.30 -19.31
CA ILE A 58 16.15 -3.18 -20.77
C ILE A 58 16.39 -1.71 -21.11
N VAL A 59 17.63 -1.36 -21.45
CA VAL A 59 17.97 -0.04 -21.99
C VAL A 59 17.50 -0.02 -23.44
N ARG A 60 16.52 0.83 -23.75
CA ARG A 60 16.04 1.07 -25.11
C ARG A 60 16.81 2.19 -25.78
#